data_AF-A0A2J5P227-F1
#
_entry.id   AF-A0A2J5P227-F1
#
_cell.length_a   1.000
_cell.length_b   1.000
_cell.length_c   1.000
_cell.angle_alpha   90.00
_cell.angle_beta   90.00
_cell.angle_gamma   90.00
#
_symmetry.space_group_name_H-M   'P 1'
#
loop_
_entity.id
_entity.type
_entity.pdbx_description
1 polymer ?
#
loop_
_entity_poly.entity_id
_entity_poly.type
_entity_poly.pdbx_seq_one_letter_code
_entity_poly.pdbx_strand_id
1 'polypeptide(L)'
;MMTDKVRIDTLGADLLDANNDTFLARQAEFESNVRSYPRKLPLAITKAEGVWLTDADNKQYLDCLAGAGTLALGHNHPDVLQSIQSVITSGLPLHTLDLTTPLKDRFSEYLLSLLPGEGKEYCLQFTGPSGADAVEAALKLAKKYTGRSSVISFSGGYHGMTHGALSVT
;
A
#
# COMPACT_ATOMS: atom_id res chain seq x y z
N MET A 1 36.03 -7.02 2.15
CA MET A 1 35.46 -5.66 2.26
C MET A 1 34.13 -5.82 2.99
N MET A 2 34.11 -5.52 4.28
CA MET A 2 32.89 -5.61 5.11
C MET A 2 32.03 -4.43 4.70
N THR A 3 30.94 -4.65 3.96
CA THR A 3 29.92 -3.62 3.81
C THR A 3 29.24 -3.49 5.17
N ASP A 4 29.28 -2.28 5.75
CA ASP A 4 28.41 -1.95 6.87
C ASP A 4 26.96 -2.17 6.40
N LYS A 5 26.41 -3.33 6.73
CA LYS A 5 25.02 -3.64 6.43
C LYS A 5 24.22 -2.77 7.39
N VAL A 6 23.65 -1.69 6.88
CA VAL A 6 22.60 -0.95 7.58
C VAL A 6 21.50 -1.97 7.89
N ARG A 7 21.34 -2.31 9.17
CA ARG A 7 20.28 -3.21 9.62
C ARG A 7 19.18 -2.36 10.24
N ILE A 8 17.93 -2.74 10.03
CA ILE A 8 16.79 -1.93 10.52
C ILE A 8 16.74 -1.87 12.06
N ASP A 9 17.30 -2.86 12.75
CA ASP A 9 17.48 -2.88 14.21
C ASP A 9 18.52 -1.85 14.69
N THR A 10 19.46 -1.44 13.83
CA THR A 10 20.38 -0.33 14.10
C THR A 10 19.75 1.05 13.87
N LEU A 11 18.57 1.11 13.23
CA LEU A 11 17.74 2.32 13.10
C LEU A 11 16.73 2.44 14.25
N GLY A 12 17.07 1.90 15.42
CA GLY A 12 16.17 1.71 16.56
C GLY A 12 15.20 2.87 16.79
N ALA A 13 13.94 2.53 17.03
CA ALA A 13 12.89 3.48 17.45
C ALA A 13 13.13 4.07 18.85
N ASP A 14 14.29 3.77 19.46
CA ASP A 14 14.75 4.22 20.77
C ASP A 14 15.16 5.70 20.75
N LEU A 15 14.26 6.57 20.29
CA LEU A 15 14.19 7.91 20.86
C LEU A 15 13.25 7.82 22.05
N LEU A 16 13.71 7.15 23.11
CA LEU A 16 12.92 6.78 24.30
C LEU A 16 12.32 7.99 25.05
N ASP A 17 12.71 9.22 24.67
CA ASP A 17 12.21 10.49 25.21
C ASP A 17 11.58 11.43 24.15
N ALA A 18 11.39 11.00 22.90
CA ALA A 18 10.83 11.86 21.84
C ALA A 18 9.29 11.84 21.82
N ASN A 19 8.70 13.04 21.76
CA ASN A 19 7.26 13.28 21.64
C ASN A 19 6.85 13.60 20.20
N ASN A 20 5.55 13.87 19.99
CA ASN A 20 5.02 14.26 18.68
C ASN A 20 5.78 15.45 18.06
N ASP A 21 6.04 16.50 18.84
CA ASP A 21 6.75 17.70 18.36
C ASP A 21 8.15 17.38 17.82
N THR A 22 8.89 16.53 18.52
CA THR A 22 10.24 16.10 18.12
C THR A 22 10.22 15.41 16.77
N PHE A 23 9.30 14.46 16.58
CA PHE A 23 9.17 13.72 15.33
C PHE A 23 8.68 14.60 14.18
N LEU A 24 7.72 15.50 14.43
CA LEU A 24 7.18 16.40 13.41
C LEU A 24 8.21 17.44 12.96
N ALA A 25 9.04 17.95 13.87
CA ALA A 25 10.14 18.85 13.54
C ALA A 25 11.16 18.16 12.61
N ARG A 26 11.57 16.94 12.95
CA ARG A 26 12.44 16.12 12.09
C ARG A 26 11.80 15.80 10.75
N GLN A 27 10.50 15.48 10.75
CA GLN A 27 9.73 15.29 9.52
C GLN A 27 9.91 16.52 8.62
N ALA A 28 9.70 17.72 9.15
CA ALA A 28 9.79 18.98 8.41
C ALA A 28 11.18 19.22 7.79
N GLU A 29 12.25 18.78 8.45
CA GLU A 29 13.62 18.83 7.91
C GLU A 29 13.85 17.84 6.76
N PHE A 30 13.25 16.64 6.82
CA PHE A 30 13.61 15.54 5.92
C PHE A 30 12.77 15.44 4.64
N GLU A 31 11.48 15.78 4.71
CA GLU A 31 10.58 15.53 3.57
C GLU A 31 10.04 16.84 2.96
N SER A 32 9.51 16.74 1.74
CA SER A 32 8.92 17.88 1.04
C SER A 32 7.65 18.41 1.73
N ASN A 33 7.34 19.69 1.54
CA ASN A 33 6.09 20.29 2.00
C ASN A 33 4.84 19.72 1.29
N VAL A 34 4.95 18.88 0.26
CA VAL A 34 3.78 18.31 -0.46
C VAL A 34 2.87 17.43 0.41
N ARG A 35 3.37 16.96 1.57
CA ARG A 35 2.60 16.17 2.55
C ARG A 35 1.25 16.79 2.91
N SER A 36 0.21 15.94 2.95
CA SER A 36 -1.16 16.38 3.24
C SER A 36 -1.65 16.00 4.63
N TYR A 37 -1.53 14.74 5.05
CA TYR A 37 -2.12 14.25 6.30
C TYR A 37 -1.53 14.85 7.58
N PRO A 38 -0.19 14.94 7.74
CA PRO A 38 0.42 15.46 8.98
C PRO A 38 0.01 16.91 9.31
N ARG A 39 -0.44 17.69 8.32
CA ARG A 39 -0.93 19.06 8.54
C ARG A 39 -2.25 19.11 9.31
N LYS A 40 -3.09 18.08 9.15
CA LYS A 40 -4.40 17.97 9.82
C LYS A 40 -4.36 17.03 11.03
N LEU A 41 -3.45 16.07 10.99
CA LEU A 41 -3.22 15.06 12.02
C LEU A 41 -1.73 15.12 12.43
N PRO A 42 -1.31 16.14 13.20
CA PRO A 42 0.08 16.33 13.58
C PRO A 42 0.44 15.36 14.71
N LEU A 43 0.64 14.09 14.38
CA LEU A 43 0.97 13.03 15.32
C LEU A 43 2.02 12.10 14.74
N ALA A 44 2.85 11.54 15.61
CA ALA A 44 3.80 10.48 15.32
C ALA A 44 3.28 9.18 15.91
N ILE A 45 2.91 8.22 15.07
CA ILE A 45 2.31 6.94 15.50
C ILE A 45 3.42 6.00 15.97
N THR A 46 3.31 5.49 17.19
CA THR A 46 4.26 4.54 17.80
C THR A 46 3.73 3.11 17.86
N LYS A 47 2.41 2.95 18.01
CA LYS A 47 1.75 1.64 17.99
C LYS A 47 0.41 1.73 17.26
N ALA A 48 0.03 0.64 16.60
CA ALA A 48 -1.28 0.48 15.99
C ALA A 48 -1.76 -0.97 16.15
N GLU A 49 -3.02 -1.18 16.51
CA GLU A 49 -3.61 -2.53 16.66
C GLU A 49 -5.12 -2.47 16.45
N GLY A 50 -5.64 -3.26 15.52
CA GLY A 50 -7.05 -3.20 15.13
C GLY A 50 -7.42 -1.80 14.64
N VAL A 51 -8.33 -1.13 15.34
CA VAL A 51 -8.79 0.23 15.04
C VAL A 51 -8.15 1.31 15.91
N TRP A 52 -7.17 0.95 16.75
CA TRP A 52 -6.56 1.87 17.70
C TRP A 52 -5.14 2.25 17.30
N LEU A 53 -4.84 3.54 17.44
CA LEU A 53 -3.51 4.11 17.28
C LEU A 53 -3.04 4.68 18.61
N THR A 54 -1.74 4.53 18.91
CA THR A 54 -1.06 5.23 20.01
C THR A 54 0.00 6.14 19.40
N ASP A 55 0.02 7.41 19.80
CA ASP A 55 1.04 8.36 19.35
C ASP A 55 2.28 8.38 20.27
N ALA A 56 3.25 9.24 19.97
CA ALA A 56 4.47 9.41 20.73
C ALA A 56 4.26 10.04 22.12
N ASP A 57 3.12 10.68 22.35
CA ASP A 57 2.71 11.20 23.66
C ASP A 57 1.88 10.17 24.46
N ASN A 58 1.83 8.92 23.99
CA ASN A 58 1.03 7.81 24.56
C ASN A 58 -0.48 8.05 24.53
N LYS A 59 -0.97 8.97 23.70
CA LYS A 59 -2.40 9.20 23.52
C LYS A 59 -2.98 8.21 22.52
N GLN A 60 -4.15 7.69 22.85
CA GLN A 60 -4.88 6.74 22.00
C GLN A 60 -5.93 7.44 21.13
N TYR A 61 -6.05 6.97 19.89
CA TYR A 61 -7.01 7.47 18.90
C TYR A 61 -7.74 6.30 18.24
N LEU A 62 -9.03 6.50 17.96
CA LEU A 62 -9.78 5.63 17.06
C LEU A 62 -9.44 6.01 15.62
N ASP A 63 -8.95 5.06 14.83
CA ASP A 63 -8.62 5.26 13.42
C ASP A 63 -9.87 5.19 12.55
N CYS A 64 -10.45 6.36 12.27
CA CYS A 64 -11.55 6.52 11.32
C CYS A 64 -11.08 6.76 9.87
N LEU A 65 -9.76 6.78 9.61
CA LEU A 65 -9.20 6.93 8.27
C LEU A 65 -8.95 5.57 7.61
N ALA A 66 -8.53 4.57 8.40
CA ALA A 66 -8.23 3.20 7.97
C ALA A 66 -7.32 3.14 6.71
N GLY A 67 -6.34 4.05 6.64
CA GLY A 67 -5.47 4.18 5.47
C GLY A 67 -6.22 4.49 4.18
N ALA A 68 -7.23 5.37 4.24
CA ALA A 68 -8.16 5.66 3.16
C ALA A 68 -8.87 4.40 2.61
N GLY A 69 -9.23 3.48 3.51
CA GLY A 69 -9.91 2.22 3.20
C GLY A 69 -8.98 1.02 2.95
N THR A 70 -7.66 1.21 2.93
CA THR A 70 -6.68 0.12 2.72
C THR A 70 -6.70 -0.91 3.86
N LEU A 71 -6.97 -0.47 5.08
CA LEU A 71 -6.86 -1.29 6.30
C LEU A 71 -8.21 -1.87 6.72
N ALA A 72 -8.88 -2.59 5.81
CA ALA A 72 -10.21 -3.17 6.08
C ALA A 72 -10.22 -4.15 7.27
N LEU A 73 -9.12 -4.85 7.53
CA LEU A 73 -8.95 -5.76 8.67
C LEU A 73 -8.36 -5.08 9.92
N GLY A 74 -8.08 -3.77 9.86
CA GLY A 74 -7.36 -3.03 10.89
C GLY A 74 -5.84 -3.25 10.85
N HIS A 75 -5.15 -2.53 11.73
CA HIS A 75 -3.69 -2.59 11.88
C HIS A 75 -3.28 -3.91 12.54
N ASN A 76 -2.20 -4.53 12.03
CA ASN A 76 -1.54 -5.69 12.66
C ASN A 76 -2.46 -6.89 12.92
N HIS A 77 -3.39 -7.19 12.01
CA HIS A 77 -4.28 -8.34 12.14
C HIS A 77 -3.50 -9.66 12.26
N PRO A 78 -3.74 -10.51 13.28
CA PRO A 78 -2.94 -11.71 13.56
C PRO A 78 -2.77 -12.64 12.35
N ASP A 79 -3.84 -12.94 11.62
CA ASP A 79 -3.78 -13.84 10.46
C ASP A 79 -2.93 -13.29 9.30
N VAL A 80 -2.92 -11.97 9.13
CA VAL A 80 -2.11 -11.30 8.10
C VAL A 80 -0.64 -11.35 8.50
N LEU A 81 -0.33 -11.05 9.77
CA LEU A 81 1.03 -11.12 10.31
C LEU A 81 1.59 -12.54 10.21
N GLN A 82 0.83 -13.56 10.62
CA GLN A 82 1.24 -14.95 10.53
C GLN A 82 1.51 -15.36 9.07
N SER A 83 0.65 -14.94 8.14
CA SER A 83 0.81 -15.23 6.71
C SER A 83 2.09 -14.61 6.14
N ILE A 84 2.38 -13.35 6.46
CA ILE A 84 3.61 -12.65 6.05
C ILE A 84 4.84 -13.35 6.63
N GLN A 85 4.85 -13.66 7.92
CA GLN A 85 5.97 -14.35 8.58
C GLN A 85 6.23 -15.74 7.97
N SER A 86 5.16 -16.47 7.66
CA SER A 86 5.27 -17.77 7.00
C SER A 86 5.94 -17.66 5.63
N VAL A 87 5.57 -16.66 4.80
CA VAL A 87 6.20 -16.47 3.49
C VAL A 87 7.68 -16.12 3.64
N ILE A 88 8.03 -15.18 4.52
CA ILE A 88 9.42 -14.73 4.74
C ILE A 88 10.33 -15.90 5.16
N THR A 89 9.82 -16.82 5.98
CA THR A 89 10.59 -17.96 6.51
C THR A 89 10.53 -19.22 5.65
N SER A 90 9.64 -19.28 4.66
CA SER A 90 9.42 -20.47 3.81
C SER A 90 10.49 -20.73 2.75
N GLY A 91 11.31 -19.74 2.41
CA GLY A 91 12.24 -19.80 1.28
C GLY A 91 11.56 -19.60 -0.09
N LEU A 92 10.27 -19.26 -0.13
CA LEU A 92 9.60 -18.84 -1.36
C LEU A 92 10.24 -17.56 -1.93
N PRO A 93 10.30 -17.41 -3.26
CA PRO A 93 10.86 -16.20 -3.85
C PRO A 93 9.95 -15.00 -3.60
N LEU A 94 10.53 -13.90 -3.11
CA LEU A 94 9.79 -12.66 -2.82
C LEU A 94 9.51 -11.82 -4.08
N HIS A 95 10.31 -11.99 -5.13
CA HIS A 95 10.17 -11.28 -6.39
C HIS A 95 10.61 -12.17 -7.56
N THR A 96 9.72 -12.37 -8.53
CA THR A 96 9.95 -13.24 -9.68
C THR A 96 9.55 -12.61 -11.01
N LEU A 97 9.28 -11.30 -11.02
CA LEU A 97 8.64 -10.61 -12.15
C LEU A 97 7.35 -11.35 -12.57
N ASP A 98 7.27 -11.81 -13.82
CA ASP A 98 6.13 -12.53 -14.38
C ASP A 98 6.22 -14.05 -14.27
N LEU A 99 7.36 -14.60 -13.84
CA LEU A 99 7.55 -16.04 -13.69
C LEU A 99 6.50 -16.65 -12.76
N THR A 100 6.03 -17.84 -13.12
CA THR A 100 5.03 -18.57 -12.35
C THR A 100 5.63 -19.19 -11.09
N THR A 101 4.82 -19.32 -10.04
CA THR A 101 5.13 -20.08 -8.82
C THR A 101 3.88 -20.86 -8.40
N PRO A 102 4.01 -21.99 -7.67
CA PRO A 102 2.84 -22.72 -7.16
C PRO A 102 1.91 -21.85 -6.29
N LEU A 103 2.47 -20.86 -5.57
CA LEU A 103 1.67 -19.93 -4.77
C LEU A 103 0.89 -18.95 -5.65
N LYS A 104 1.54 -18.38 -6.68
CA LYS A 104 0.89 -17.47 -7.64
C LYS A 104 -0.22 -18.17 -8.41
N ASP A 105 -0.01 -19.43 -8.79
CA ASP A 105 -1.00 -20.28 -9.46
C ASP A 105 -2.26 -20.45 -8.60
N ARG A 106 -2.12 -20.95 -7.36
CA ARG A 106 -3.25 -21.09 -6.43
C ARG A 106 -3.93 -19.76 -6.11
N PHE A 107 -3.16 -18.69 -5.93
CA PHE A 107 -3.72 -17.36 -5.72
C PHE A 107 -4.56 -16.90 -6.91
N SER A 108 -4.09 -17.15 -8.14
CA SER A 108 -4.81 -16.78 -9.36
C SER A 108 -6.12 -17.54 -9.48
N GLU A 109 -6.12 -18.86 -9.23
CA GLU A 109 -7.33 -19.68 -9.19
C GLU A 109 -8.34 -19.16 -8.15
N TYR A 110 -7.87 -18.94 -6.91
CA TYR A 110 -8.71 -18.43 -5.84
C TYR A 110 -9.30 -17.05 -6.18
N LEU A 111 -8.49 -16.11 -6.66
CA LEU A 111 -8.94 -14.78 -7.03
C LEU A 111 -10.01 -14.81 -8.13
N LEU A 112 -9.79 -15.63 -9.16
CA LEU A 112 -10.75 -15.81 -10.25
C LEU A 112 -12.08 -16.41 -9.76
N SER A 113 -12.04 -17.30 -8.77
CA SER A 113 -13.25 -17.89 -8.17
C SER A 113 -14.16 -16.90 -7.45
N LEU A 114 -13.62 -15.74 -7.04
CA LEU A 114 -14.37 -14.69 -6.34
C LEU A 114 -15.08 -13.72 -7.29
N LEU A 115 -14.74 -13.72 -8.59
CA LEU A 115 -15.31 -12.79 -9.56
C LEU A 115 -16.74 -13.22 -9.97
N PRO A 116 -17.70 -12.28 -10.05
CA PRO A 116 -19.07 -12.60 -10.43
C PRO A 116 -19.20 -12.96 -11.92
N GLY A 117 -20.17 -13.79 -12.30
CA GLY A 117 -20.55 -14.02 -13.71
C GLY A 117 -20.09 -15.37 -14.26
N GLU A 118 -20.86 -16.41 -13.94
CA GLU A 118 -20.69 -17.77 -14.45
C GLU A 118 -20.49 -17.79 -15.99
N GLY A 119 -19.51 -18.54 -16.46
CA GLY A 119 -19.21 -18.70 -17.89
C GLY A 119 -18.44 -17.56 -18.55
N LYS A 120 -17.99 -16.54 -17.80
CA LYS A 120 -17.07 -15.51 -18.34
C LYS A 120 -15.61 -15.96 -18.26
N GLU A 121 -14.90 -15.78 -19.37
CA GLU A 121 -13.44 -15.95 -19.42
C GLU A 121 -12.76 -14.69 -18.87
N TYR A 122 -12.32 -14.75 -17.62
CA TYR A 122 -11.50 -13.71 -17.00
C TYR A 122 -10.01 -13.96 -17.24
N CYS A 123 -9.25 -12.89 -17.43
CA CYS A 123 -7.80 -12.93 -17.54
C CYS A 123 -7.19 -11.91 -16.56
N LEU A 124 -6.17 -12.35 -15.81
CA LEU A 124 -5.51 -11.51 -14.80
C LEU A 124 -4.31 -10.78 -15.38
N GLN A 125 -4.20 -9.49 -15.07
CA GLN A 125 -2.97 -8.73 -15.22
C GLN A 125 -2.51 -8.25 -13.84
N PHE A 126 -1.36 -8.75 -13.39
CA PHE A 126 -0.72 -8.28 -12.15
C PHE A 126 0.03 -6.98 -12.44
N THR A 127 -0.44 -5.88 -11.86
CA THR A 127 0.18 -4.55 -12.00
C THR A 127 1.15 -4.25 -10.87
N GLY A 128 1.76 -3.06 -10.88
CA GLY A 128 2.51 -2.55 -9.73
C GLY A 128 1.64 -2.46 -8.47
N PRO A 129 2.27 -2.17 -7.31
CA PRO A 129 1.63 -2.30 -6.00
C PRO A 129 0.57 -1.21 -5.71
N SER A 130 0.35 -0.25 -6.61
CA SER A 130 -0.57 0.86 -6.38
C SER A 130 -1.85 0.77 -7.23
N GLY A 131 -2.93 1.39 -6.75
CA GLY A 131 -4.16 1.55 -7.54
C GLY A 131 -3.94 2.37 -8.83
N ALA A 132 -2.97 3.29 -8.84
CA ALA A 132 -2.63 4.05 -10.04
C ALA A 132 -2.06 3.14 -11.13
N ASP A 133 -1.26 2.11 -10.78
CA ASP A 133 -0.74 1.13 -11.74
C ASP A 133 -1.87 0.33 -12.41
N ALA A 134 -2.91 -0.01 -11.63
CA ALA A 134 -4.10 -0.67 -12.15
C ALA A 134 -4.86 0.22 -13.14
N VAL A 135 -5.02 1.51 -12.83
CA VAL A 135 -5.64 2.50 -13.74
C VAL A 135 -4.81 2.66 -15.01
N GLU A 136 -3.49 2.81 -14.91
CA GLU A 136 -2.59 2.92 -16.08
C GLU A 136 -2.71 1.69 -16.99
N ALA A 137 -2.75 0.48 -16.40
CA ALA A 137 -2.94 -0.75 -17.16
C ALA A 137 -4.31 -0.77 -17.88
N ALA A 138 -5.38 -0.37 -17.19
CA ALA A 138 -6.73 -0.29 -17.77
C ALA A 138 -6.80 0.71 -18.93
N LEU A 139 -6.22 1.90 -18.76
CA LEU A 139 -6.16 2.92 -19.81
C LEU A 139 -5.38 2.41 -21.03
N LYS A 140 -4.24 1.77 -20.82
CA LYS A 140 -3.42 1.18 -21.89
C LYS A 140 -4.18 0.07 -22.63
N LEU A 141 -4.84 -0.84 -21.89
CA LEU A 141 -5.61 -1.93 -22.47
C LEU A 141 -6.78 -1.40 -23.32
N ALA A 142 -7.56 -0.46 -22.77
CA ALA A 142 -8.70 0.13 -23.48
C ALA A 142 -8.26 0.82 -24.78
N LYS A 143 -7.19 1.62 -24.74
CA LYS A 143 -6.64 2.28 -25.94
C LYS A 143 -6.09 1.27 -26.95
N LYS A 144 -5.37 0.24 -26.48
CA LYS A 144 -4.81 -0.80 -27.35
C LYS A 144 -5.88 -1.62 -28.05
N TYR A 145 -6.93 -2.01 -27.33
CA TYR A 145 -8.02 -2.82 -27.87
C TYR A 145 -8.92 -2.02 -28.82
N THR A 146 -9.27 -0.79 -28.46
CA THR A 146 -10.21 0.03 -29.26
C THR A 146 -9.53 0.83 -30.38
N GLY A 147 -8.22 1.06 -30.30
CA GLY A 147 -7.49 1.97 -31.19
C GLY A 147 -7.78 3.46 -30.95
N ARG A 148 -8.57 3.79 -29.91
CA ARG A 148 -8.96 5.18 -29.59
C ARG A 148 -8.03 5.77 -28.54
N SER A 149 -7.89 7.09 -28.53
CA SER A 149 -7.04 7.82 -27.57
C SER A 149 -7.82 8.55 -26.47
N SER A 150 -9.06 8.98 -26.76
CA SER A 150 -9.91 9.73 -25.83
C SER A 150 -10.45 8.84 -24.71
N VAL A 151 -10.47 9.40 -23.50
CA VAL A 151 -11.03 8.77 -22.29
C VAL A 151 -11.94 9.80 -21.62
N ILE A 152 -13.09 9.35 -21.10
CA ILE A 152 -14.04 10.19 -20.37
C ILE A 152 -13.89 9.86 -18.88
N SER A 153 -13.75 10.89 -18.05
CA SER A 153 -13.85 10.79 -16.59
C SER A 153 -14.92 11.74 -16.06
N PHE A 154 -15.28 11.59 -14.78
CA PHE A 154 -16.36 12.33 -14.14
C PHE A 154 -15.82 13.25 -13.05
N SER A 155 -16.43 14.42 -12.92
CA SER A 155 -16.09 15.36 -11.84
C SER A 155 -16.25 14.71 -10.47
N GLY A 156 -15.26 14.90 -9.60
CA GLY A 156 -15.18 14.25 -8.29
C GLY A 156 -14.54 12.86 -8.29
N GLY A 157 -14.10 12.37 -9.45
CA GLY A 157 -13.30 11.15 -9.56
C GLY A 157 -11.91 11.30 -8.93
N TYR A 158 -11.32 10.17 -8.54
CA TYR A 158 -9.93 10.09 -8.10
C TYR A 158 -9.35 8.75 -8.55
N HIS A 159 -8.31 8.79 -9.37
CA HIS A 159 -7.78 7.60 -10.02
C HIS A 159 -6.28 7.36 -9.76
N GLY A 160 -5.60 8.31 -9.11
CA GLY A 160 -4.21 8.18 -8.69
C GLY A 160 -3.34 9.34 -9.15
N MET A 161 -2.04 9.23 -8.86
CA MET A 161 -1.09 10.35 -9.01
C MET A 161 -0.04 10.14 -10.10
N THR A 162 -0.08 9.02 -10.84
CA THR A 162 0.73 8.83 -12.06
C THR A 162 0.15 9.67 -13.20
N HIS A 163 0.93 10.00 -14.23
CA HIS A 163 0.50 10.96 -15.25
C HIS A 163 -0.81 10.60 -15.96
N GLY A 164 -1.00 9.32 -16.32
CA GLY A 164 -2.23 8.85 -16.97
C GLY A 164 -3.41 8.81 -15.99
N ALA A 165 -3.21 8.26 -14.79
CA ALA A 165 -4.24 8.23 -13.75
C ALA A 165 -4.68 9.64 -13.29
N LEU A 166 -3.72 10.56 -13.17
CA LEU A 166 -3.97 11.96 -12.82
C LEU A 166 -4.73 12.69 -13.93
N SER A 167 -4.47 12.36 -15.20
CA SER A 167 -5.21 12.97 -16.34
C SER A 167 -6.70 12.63 -16.39
N VAL A 168 -7.13 11.63 -15.62
CA VAL A 168 -8.53 11.20 -15.52
C VAL A 168 -9.13 11.44 -14.14
N THR A 169 -8.42 12.10 -13.23
CA THR A 169 -8.89 12.57 -11.91
C THR A 169 -9.48 13.97 -12.03
#